data_AF-A0A3E0NP07-F1
#
_entry.id   AF-A0A3E0NP07-F1
#
_cell.length_a   1.000
_cell.length_b   1.000
_cell.length_c   1.000
_cell.angle_alpha   90.00
_cell.angle_beta   90.00
_cell.angle_gamma   90.00
#
_symmetry.space_group_name_H-M   'P 1'
#
loop_
_entity.id
_entity.type
_entity.pdbx_description
1 polymer ?
#
loop_
_entity_poly.entity_id
_entity_poly.type
_entity_poly.pdbx_seq_one_letter_code
_entity_poly.pdbx_strand_id
1 'polypeptide(L)'
;MEVTDIASGHFVFSPVREEKVSYEALEKAITDAGYEIEDAKVVVSGTMTEERHLETAEGQVFQLAASADELKGRLEEIEPGAALRVRGDWLFRAGTDTIDVVEFLEPAAPEVDGGEDGH
;
A
#
# COMPACT_ATOMS: atom_id res chain seq x y z
N MET A 1 -10.95 -11.60 4.75
CA MET A 1 -10.80 -11.32 3.30
C MET A 1 -12.14 -11.56 2.64
N GLU A 2 -12.73 -10.53 2.01
CA GLU A 2 -14.03 -10.62 1.32
C GLU A 2 -13.83 -10.33 -0.17
N VAL A 3 -14.44 -11.13 -1.04
CA VAL A 3 -14.38 -10.99 -2.50
C VAL A 3 -15.74 -10.52 -2.99
N THR A 4 -15.81 -9.29 -3.53
CA THR A 4 -17.09 -8.62 -3.82
C THR A 4 -17.53 -8.67 -5.28
N ASP A 5 -16.67 -8.99 -6.25
CA ASP A 5 -17.08 -9.10 -7.66
C ASP A 5 -16.26 -10.14 -8.44
N ILE A 6 -16.93 -11.18 -8.96
CA ILE A 6 -16.33 -12.28 -9.74
C ILE A 6 -16.66 -12.13 -11.24
N ALA A 7 -17.72 -11.39 -11.58
CA ALA A 7 -18.24 -11.32 -12.94
C ALA A 7 -17.43 -10.40 -13.87
N SER A 8 -16.75 -9.39 -13.30
CA SER A 8 -15.97 -8.41 -14.05
C SER A 8 -14.45 -8.68 -14.06
N GLY A 9 -13.97 -9.71 -13.36
CA GLY A 9 -12.53 -9.98 -13.20
C GLY A 9 -11.79 -8.93 -12.36
N HIS A 10 -12.52 -8.00 -11.74
CA HIS A 10 -11.98 -6.97 -10.86
C HIS A 10 -12.21 -7.36 -9.40
N PHE A 11 -11.13 -7.66 -8.70
CA PHE A 11 -11.21 -8.04 -7.29
C PHE A 11 -10.71 -6.89 -6.41
N VAL A 12 -11.58 -6.38 -5.53
CA VAL A 12 -11.20 -5.39 -4.52
C VAL A 12 -10.96 -6.11 -3.21
N PHE A 13 -9.70 -6.14 -2.78
CA PHE A 13 -9.31 -6.73 -1.51
C PHE A 13 -9.19 -5.65 -0.45
N SER A 14 -10.05 -5.71 0.56
CA SER A 14 -9.86 -4.95 1.80
C SER A 14 -9.36 -5.92 2.87
N PRO A 15 -8.18 -5.68 3.46
CA PRO A 15 -7.74 -6.40 4.64
C PRO A 15 -8.83 -6.32 5.72
N VAL A 16 -8.99 -7.39 6.50
CA VAL A 16 -9.68 -7.24 7.79
C VAL A 16 -8.75 -6.37 8.64
N ARG A 17 -9.27 -5.31 9.24
CA ARG A 17 -8.48 -4.35 10.03
C ARG A 17 -7.53 -5.11 10.97
N GLU A 18 -6.28 -4.65 11.04
CA GLU A 18 -5.22 -5.13 11.96
C GLU A 18 -4.48 -6.40 11.50
N GLU A 19 -4.75 -6.93 10.31
CA GLU A 19 -4.01 -8.08 9.77
C GLU A 19 -3.02 -7.67 8.68
N LYS A 20 -1.74 -8.06 8.85
CA LYS A 20 -0.71 -7.83 7.84
C LYS A 20 -1.04 -8.61 6.57
N VAL A 21 -1.04 -7.94 5.43
CA VAL A 21 -1.36 -8.57 4.14
C VAL A 21 -0.10 -8.79 3.33
N SER A 22 0.14 -10.00 2.85
CA SER A 22 1.31 -10.30 2.00
C SER A 22 0.86 -10.63 0.59
N TYR A 23 1.63 -10.20 -0.41
CA TYR A 23 1.32 -10.51 -1.81
C TYR A 23 1.25 -12.02 -2.04
N GLU A 24 2.13 -12.80 -1.40
CA GLU A 24 2.10 -14.27 -1.47
C GLU A 24 0.78 -14.86 -0.92
N ALA A 25 0.21 -14.26 0.13
CA ALA A 25 -1.05 -14.70 0.70
C ALA A 25 -2.22 -14.37 -0.26
N LEU A 26 -2.17 -13.20 -0.90
CA LEU A 26 -3.12 -12.81 -1.94
C LEU A 26 -3.02 -13.75 -3.15
N GLU A 27 -1.82 -13.94 -3.70
CA GLU A 27 -1.56 -14.83 -4.84
C GLU A 27 -2.05 -16.25 -4.56
N LYS A 28 -1.74 -16.78 -3.37
CA LYS A 28 -2.20 -18.10 -2.95
C LYS A 28 -3.73 -18.17 -2.89
N ALA A 29 -4.39 -17.19 -2.30
CA ALA A 29 -5.85 -17.17 -2.21
C ALA A 29 -6.53 -17.12 -3.59
N ILE A 30 -5.96 -16.35 -4.53
CA ILE A 30 -6.48 -16.21 -5.90
C ILE A 30 -6.22 -17.45 -6.74
N THR A 31 -5.04 -18.05 -6.60
CA THR A 31 -4.68 -19.30 -7.28
C THR A 31 -5.53 -20.47 -6.79
N ASP A 32 -5.78 -20.57 -5.47
CA ASP A 32 -6.64 -21.60 -4.89
C ASP A 32 -8.09 -21.48 -5.37
N ALA A 33 -8.53 -20.25 -5.63
CA ALA A 33 -9.83 -19.97 -6.26
C ALA A 33 -9.87 -20.22 -7.78
N GLY A 34 -8.74 -20.59 -8.40
CA GLY A 34 -8.64 -20.94 -9.83
C GLY A 34 -8.42 -19.75 -10.77
N TYR A 35 -7.93 -18.62 -10.26
CA TYR A 35 -7.66 -17.40 -11.02
C TYR A 35 -6.15 -17.09 -11.05
N GLU A 36 -5.73 -16.27 -12.01
CA GLU A 36 -4.38 -15.70 -12.10
C GLU A 36 -4.45 -14.19 -11.85
N ILE A 37 -3.45 -13.63 -11.17
CA ILE A 37 -3.34 -12.18 -10.98
C ILE A 37 -2.62 -11.59 -12.19
N GLU A 38 -3.35 -10.86 -13.03
CA GLU A 38 -2.76 -10.09 -14.14
C GLU A 38 -2.04 -8.84 -13.61
N ASP A 39 -2.67 -8.15 -12.64
CA ASP A 39 -2.17 -6.92 -12.03
C ASP A 39 -2.77 -6.74 -10.63
N ALA A 40 -1.98 -6.21 -9.69
CA ALA A 40 -2.43 -5.92 -8.32
C ALA A 40 -2.08 -4.48 -7.96
N LYS A 41 -3.10 -3.62 -7.84
CA LYS A 41 -2.91 -2.22 -7.42
C LYS A 41 -3.25 -2.05 -5.95
N VAL A 42 -2.40 -1.32 -5.24
CA VAL A 42 -2.58 -1.03 -3.82
C VAL A 42 -2.46 0.47 -3.56
N VAL A 43 -3.17 0.93 -2.54
CA VAL A 43 -2.97 2.26 -1.95
C VAL A 43 -2.53 2.03 -0.51
N VAL A 44 -1.35 2.53 -0.17
CA VAL A 44 -0.75 2.36 1.17
C VAL A 44 -0.47 3.72 1.77
N SER A 45 -0.88 3.88 3.02
CA SER A 45 -0.54 5.02 3.86
C SER A 45 0.44 4.57 4.93
N GLY A 46 1.50 5.35 5.17
CA GLY A 46 2.50 5.01 6.16
C GLY A 46 3.52 6.13 6.36
N THR A 47 4.57 5.81 7.09
CA THR A 47 5.69 6.71 7.38
C THR A 47 6.96 6.17 6.74
N MET A 48 7.73 7.06 6.10
CA MET A 48 9.02 6.70 5.53
C MET A 48 10.02 6.36 6.63
N THR A 49 10.66 5.19 6.57
CA THR A 49 11.69 4.76 7.52
C THR A 49 13.08 5.23 7.10
N GLU A 50 14.07 5.08 7.98
CA GLU A 50 15.48 5.40 7.68
C GLU A 50 16.04 4.55 6.53
N GLU A 51 15.55 3.31 6.37
CA GLU A 51 15.90 2.40 5.28
C GLU A 51 15.16 2.71 3.97
N ARG A 52 14.42 3.83 3.91
CA ARG A 52 13.57 4.24 2.79
C ARG A 52 12.49 3.22 2.44
N HIS A 53 11.94 2.58 3.48
CA HIS A 53 10.74 1.75 3.36
C HIS A 53 9.52 2.51 3.88
N LEU A 54 8.34 2.11 3.45
CA LEU A 54 7.09 2.64 3.97
C LEU A 54 6.56 1.73 5.07
N GLU A 55 6.53 2.22 6.30
CA GLU A 55 5.94 1.52 7.44
C GLU A 55 4.50 2.01 7.67
N THR A 56 3.54 1.09 7.64
CA THR A 56 2.13 1.37 7.94
C THR A 56 1.90 1.48 9.45
N ALA A 57 0.76 2.04 9.85
CA ALA A 57 0.36 2.12 11.26
C ALA A 57 0.28 0.73 11.95
N GLU A 58 0.06 -0.33 11.19
CA GLU A 58 0.00 -1.72 11.64
C GLU A 58 1.40 -2.39 11.72
N GLY A 59 2.48 -1.62 11.50
CA GLY A 59 3.86 -2.11 11.55
C GLY A 59 4.21 -3.04 10.40
N GLN A 60 3.49 -2.97 9.29
CA GLN A 60 3.87 -3.62 8.04
C GLN A 60 4.78 -2.69 7.23
N VAL A 61 5.88 -3.26 6.73
CA VAL A 61 6.91 -2.54 5.99
C VAL A 61 6.83 -2.91 4.51
N PHE A 62 6.80 -1.92 3.64
CA PHE A 62 6.83 -2.07 2.19
C PHE A 62 8.08 -1.43 1.61
N GLN A 63 8.76 -2.13 0.72
CA GLN A 63 9.80 -1.51 -0.09
C GLN A 63 9.15 -0.61 -1.15
N LEU A 64 9.64 0.61 -1.31
CA LEU A 64 9.20 1.50 -2.39
C LEU A 64 10.16 1.39 -3.58
N ALA A 65 9.59 1.19 -4.76
CA ALA A 65 10.27 1.30 -6.04
C ALA A 65 9.54 2.35 -6.89
N ALA A 66 10.22 2.88 -7.91
CA ALA A 66 9.58 3.69 -8.92
C ALA A 66 10.21 3.39 -10.27
N SER A 67 9.40 3.05 -11.26
CA SER A 67 9.90 2.85 -12.62
C SER A 67 10.17 4.17 -13.34
N ALA A 68 9.33 5.19 -13.11
CA ALA A 68 9.45 6.52 -13.71
C ALA A 68 10.53 7.38 -13.03
N ASP A 69 11.42 8.01 -13.81
CA ASP A 69 12.53 8.82 -13.28
C ASP A 69 12.08 10.00 -12.42
N GLU A 70 10.95 10.63 -12.76
CA GLU A 70 10.37 11.72 -11.95
C GLU A 70 9.97 11.24 -10.54
N LEU A 71 9.42 10.03 -10.44
CA LEU A 71 9.00 9.43 -9.18
C LEU A 71 10.21 8.93 -8.38
N LYS A 72 11.27 8.44 -9.05
CA LYS A 72 12.54 8.11 -8.38
C LYS A 72 13.15 9.33 -7.72
N GLY A 73 13.28 10.45 -8.44
CA GLY A 73 13.80 11.69 -7.88
C GLY A 73 12.99 12.13 -6.66
N ARG A 74 11.66 12.08 -6.78
CA ARG A 74 10.78 12.41 -5.65
C ARG A 74 10.91 11.45 -4.45
N LEU A 75 11.09 10.14 -4.67
CA LEU A 75 11.37 9.18 -3.58
C LEU A 75 12.67 9.50 -2.85
N GLU A 76 13.70 9.96 -3.58
CA GLU A 76 15.00 10.31 -3.01
C GLU A 76 14.98 11.61 -2.20
N GLU A 77 14.08 12.54 -2.55
CA GLU A 77 13.88 13.81 -1.86
C GLU A 77 13.03 13.69 -0.59
N ILE A 78 12.27 12.61 -0.42
CA ILE A 78 11.46 12.41 0.78
C ILE A 78 12.34 12.07 1.98
N GLU A 79 12.18 12.87 3.03
CA GLU A 79 12.88 12.68 4.29
C GLU A 79 12.31 11.48 5.08
N PRO A 80 13.17 10.73 5.80
CA PRO A 80 12.70 9.74 6.76
C PRO A 80 11.84 10.43 7.84
N GLY A 81 10.77 9.76 8.26
CA GLY A 81 9.74 10.31 9.16
C GLY A 81 8.58 11.01 8.45
N ALA A 82 8.66 11.23 7.13
CA ALA A 82 7.55 11.81 6.38
C ALA A 82 6.36 10.85 6.30
N ALA A 83 5.16 11.37 6.58
CA ALA A 83 3.92 10.64 6.32
C ALA A 83 3.60 10.69 4.82
N LEU A 84 3.39 9.51 4.24
CA LEU A 84 3.16 9.32 2.82
C LEU A 84 1.89 8.52 2.59
N ARG A 85 1.27 8.79 1.45
CA ARG A 85 0.24 7.95 0.87
C ARG A 85 0.60 7.72 -0.59
N VAL A 86 0.74 6.46 -0.97
CA VAL A 86 1.19 6.08 -2.32
C VAL A 86 0.19 5.12 -2.94
N ARG A 87 0.03 5.25 -4.25
CA ARG A 87 -0.62 4.25 -5.09
C ARG A 87 0.44 3.62 -5.97
N GLY A 88 0.39 2.30 -6.10
CA GLY A 88 1.37 1.57 -6.88
C GLY A 88 0.93 0.16 -7.22
N ASP A 89 1.74 -0.48 -8.06
CA ASP A 89 1.63 -1.89 -8.35
C ASP A 89 2.29 -2.67 -7.22
N TRP A 90 1.53 -3.58 -6.63
CA TRP A 90 1.98 -4.42 -5.53
C TRP A 90 2.62 -5.68 -6.08
N LEU A 91 3.88 -5.88 -5.74
CA LEU A 91 4.72 -6.95 -6.27
C LEU A 91 5.48 -7.60 -5.11
N PHE A 92 5.81 -8.88 -5.25
CA PHE A 92 6.77 -9.54 -4.37
C PHE A 92 8.13 -9.60 -5.07
N ARG A 93 9.14 -8.89 -4.56
CA ARG A 93 10.50 -8.86 -5.14
C ARG A 93 11.53 -9.09 -4.05
N ALA A 94 12.53 -9.92 -4.37
CA ALA A 94 13.65 -10.21 -3.46
C ALA A 94 13.23 -10.66 -2.04
N GLY A 95 12.06 -11.30 -1.89
CA GLY A 95 11.56 -11.77 -0.60
C GLY A 95 10.84 -10.71 0.24
N THR A 96 10.51 -9.55 -0.34
CA THR A 96 9.78 -8.48 0.36
C THR A 96 8.64 -7.92 -0.47
N ASP A 97 7.58 -7.47 0.22
CA ASP A 97 6.47 -6.75 -0.38
C ASP A 97 6.96 -5.39 -0.89
N THR A 98 6.82 -5.18 -2.20
CA THR A 98 7.31 -4.01 -2.92
C THR A 98 6.15 -3.30 -3.59
N ILE A 99 6.14 -1.97 -3.50
CA ILE A 99 5.18 -1.12 -4.20
C ILE A 99 5.96 -0.37 -5.28
N ASP A 100 5.68 -0.65 -6.56
CA ASP A 100 6.14 0.20 -7.66
C ASP A 100 5.21 1.42 -7.73
N VAL A 101 5.68 2.53 -7.19
CA VAL A 101 4.89 3.75 -7.05
C VAL A 101 4.54 4.28 -8.43
N VAL A 102 3.24 4.43 -8.69
CA VAL A 102 2.71 5.10 -9.88
C VAL A 102 2.27 6.52 -9.57
N GLU A 103 1.90 6.79 -8.32
CA GLU A 103 1.36 8.09 -7.90
C GLU A 103 1.55 8.31 -6.39
N PHE A 104 1.97 9.52 -6.02
CA PHE A 104 1.92 10.00 -4.64
C PHE A 104 0.63 10.76 -4.42
N LEU A 105 -0.15 10.30 -3.45
CA LEU A 105 -1.42 10.90 -3.07
C LEU A 105 -1.21 11.91 -1.94
N GLU A 106 -2.17 12.80 -1.77
CA GLU A 106 -2.22 13.64 -0.57
C GLU A 106 -2.33 12.72 0.67
N PRO A 107 -1.53 12.95 1.72
CA PRO A 107 -1.68 12.23 2.96
C PRO A 107 -3.11 12.45 3.45
N ALA A 108 -3.76 11.38 3.91
CA ALA A 108 -5.09 11.53 4.50
C ALA A 108 -4.98 12.57 5.61
N ALA A 109 -5.83 13.60 5.56
CA ALA A 109 -5.85 14.61 6.61
C ALA A 109 -5.97 13.88 7.95
N PRO A 110 -5.21 14.28 8.99
CA PRO A 110 -5.49 13.76 10.32
C PRO A 110 -6.97 13.99 10.57
N GLU A 111 -7.69 12.94 10.95
CA GLU A 111 -9.05 13.08 11.46
C GLU A 111 -8.92 14.05 12.64
N VAL A 112 -9.22 15.32 12.39
CA VAL A 112 -9.33 16.32 13.43
C VAL A 112 -10.56 15.89 14.22
N ASP A 113 -10.31 15.14 15.30
CA ASP A 113 -11.29 14.94 16.35
C ASP A 113 -11.67 16.35 16.80
N GLY A 114 -12.85 16.78 16.34
CA GLY A 114 -13.45 18.06 16.68
C GLY A 114 -13.88 18.03 18.13
N GLY A 115 -12.90 17.98 19.05
CA GLY A 115 -13.06 18.28 20.45
C GLY A 115 -13.29 19.78 20.61
N GLU A 116 -14.48 20.25 20.25
CA GLU A 116 -15.00 21.52 20.74
C GLU A 116 -15.66 21.27 22.11
N ASP A 117 -14.81 21.31 23.13
CA ASP A 117 -15.20 21.62 24.51
C ASP A 117 -15.42 23.14 24.64
N GLY A 118 -16.62 23.54 25.05
CA GLY A 118 -16.84 24.74 25.88
C GLY A 118 -17.49 25.97 25.24
N HIS A 119 -18.78 26.20 25.54
CA HIS A 119 -19.24 27.31 26.42
C HIS A 119 -20.68 27.11 26.87
#